data_AF-A0A952B8B2-F1
#
_entry.id   AF-A0A952B8B2-F1
#
_cell.length_a   1.000
_cell.length_b   1.000
_cell.length_c   1.000
_cell.angle_alpha   90.00
_cell.angle_beta   90.00
_cell.angle_gamma   90.00
#
_symmetry.space_group_name_H-M   'P 1'
#
loop_
_entity.id
_entity.type
_entity.pdbx_description
1 polymer ?
#
loop_
_entity_poly.entity_id
_entity_poly.type
_entity_poly.pdbx_seq_one_letter_code
_entity_poly.pdbx_strand_id
1 'polypeptide(L)'
;MFEFFDIQIDVMKRTEKSEMAEVDPRIFHGAIGLVTESGELVEIVHDSMFVFQSNIVGAPRNRKAVDRLNVVEEIGDTLWYIALLVDALDITFKQLVDIDRIPPLNNVPKQLVFQFGIQQVHISSCILMDILKCQIYYNRAFDRERFIQNLSDAVVGIGLVAGGIGTTIEVCTLVNKAKLENRYRDEYTDKQANERDLEQERQVIAMTFEKAQKDLLPLVPQGPELSL
;
A
#
# COMPACT_ATOMS: atom_id res chain seq x y z
N MET A 1 -19.73 -14.19 -29.60
CA MET A 1 -18.90 -13.58 -28.52
C MET A 1 -19.69 -13.51 -27.23
N PHE A 2 -20.90 -12.94 -27.21
CA PHE A 2 -21.76 -12.90 -26.01
C PHE A 2 -22.20 -14.29 -25.52
N GLU A 3 -22.49 -15.23 -26.43
CA GLU A 3 -22.83 -16.62 -26.06
C GLU A 3 -21.74 -17.34 -25.22
N PHE A 4 -20.47 -16.95 -25.35
CA PHE A 4 -19.39 -17.51 -24.52
C PHE A 4 -19.43 -16.98 -23.08
N PHE A 5 -19.91 -15.73 -22.87
CA PHE A 5 -20.11 -15.19 -21.53
C PHE A 5 -21.33 -15.83 -20.85
N ASP A 6 -22.39 -16.13 -21.60
CA ASP A 6 -23.56 -16.84 -21.07
C ASP A 6 -23.19 -18.23 -20.53
N ILE A 7 -22.34 -18.97 -21.26
CA ILE A 7 -21.78 -20.24 -20.79
C ILE A 7 -21.06 -20.06 -19.44
N GLN A 8 -20.25 -19.02 -19.29
CA GLN A 8 -19.53 -18.76 -18.04
C GLN A 8 -20.49 -18.37 -16.90
N ILE A 9 -21.54 -17.59 -17.19
CA ILE A 9 -22.59 -17.24 -16.23
C ILE A 9 -23.33 -18.49 -15.75
N ASP A 10 -23.67 -19.40 -16.66
CA ASP A 10 -24.38 -20.64 -16.33
C ASP A 10 -23.52 -21.61 -15.52
N VAL A 11 -22.20 -21.63 -15.74
CA VAL A 11 -21.26 -22.34 -14.86
C VAL A 11 -21.25 -21.68 -13.49
N MET A 12 -21.05 -20.36 -13.42
CA MET A 12 -20.99 -19.59 -12.18
C MET A 12 -22.23 -19.81 -11.31
N LYS A 13 -23.44 -19.67 -11.87
CA LYS A 13 -24.71 -19.88 -11.14
C LYS A 13 -24.83 -21.25 -10.48
N ARG A 14 -24.17 -22.28 -11.03
CA ARG A 14 -24.17 -23.64 -10.47
C ARG A 14 -23.05 -23.88 -9.47
N THR A 15 -21.97 -23.10 -9.52
CA THR A 15 -20.74 -23.33 -8.76
C THR A 15 -20.44 -22.27 -7.72
N GLU A 16 -21.10 -21.11 -7.75
CA GLU A 16 -20.91 -20.08 -6.75
C GLU A 16 -21.37 -20.57 -5.38
N LYS A 17 -20.61 -20.19 -4.34
CA LYS A 17 -21.02 -20.40 -2.96
C LYS A 17 -21.57 -19.07 -2.44
N SER A 18 -22.86 -19.05 -2.13
CA SER A 18 -23.56 -17.87 -1.61
C SER A 18 -23.39 -17.69 -0.10
N GLU A 19 -23.13 -18.77 0.64
CA GLU A 19 -22.92 -18.74 2.08
C GLU A 19 -21.49 -18.29 2.43
N MET A 20 -21.39 -17.28 3.29
CA MET A 20 -20.13 -16.69 3.76
C MET A 20 -19.91 -17.05 5.23
N ALA A 21 -18.72 -17.57 5.54
CA ALA A 21 -18.27 -17.70 6.91
C ALA A 21 -17.91 -16.33 7.49
N GLU A 22 -18.09 -16.17 8.80
CA GLU A 22 -17.68 -14.96 9.51
C GLU A 22 -16.15 -14.86 9.60
N VAL A 23 -15.67 -13.63 9.52
CA VAL A 23 -14.26 -13.25 9.71
C VAL A 23 -14.19 -12.10 10.70
N ASP A 24 -13.03 -11.93 11.33
CA ASP A 24 -12.80 -10.77 12.17
C ASP A 24 -12.91 -9.48 11.32
N PRO A 25 -13.78 -8.52 11.71
CA PRO A 25 -14.05 -7.34 10.90
C PRO A 25 -12.84 -6.40 10.81
N ARG A 26 -11.98 -6.35 11.82
CA ARG A 26 -10.78 -5.51 11.82
C ARG A 26 -9.69 -6.13 10.93
N ILE A 27 -9.54 -7.45 10.96
CA ILE A 27 -8.63 -8.16 10.04
C ILE A 27 -9.10 -7.99 8.60
N PHE A 28 -10.41 -8.12 8.35
CA PHE A 28 -10.98 -7.91 7.02
C PHE A 28 -10.80 -6.47 6.53
N HIS A 29 -11.10 -5.48 7.37
CA HIS A 29 -10.89 -4.06 7.08
C HIS A 29 -9.42 -3.74 6.77
N GLY A 30 -8.49 -4.25 7.59
CA GLY A 30 -7.06 -4.08 7.36
C GLY A 30 -6.59 -4.69 6.03
N ALA A 31 -7.03 -5.90 5.72
CA ALA A 31 -6.63 -6.58 4.48
C ALA A 31 -7.20 -5.93 3.23
N ILE A 32 -8.48 -5.50 3.24
CA ILE A 32 -9.07 -4.80 2.08
C ILE A 32 -8.46 -3.43 1.88
N GLY A 33 -8.21 -2.69 2.98
CA GLY A 33 -7.50 -1.42 2.95
C GLY A 33 -6.14 -1.56 2.29
N LEU A 34 -5.31 -2.52 2.73
CA LEU A 34 -4.01 -2.76 2.11
C LEU A 34 -4.08 -3.07 0.61
N VAL A 35 -5.09 -3.82 0.15
CA VAL A 35 -5.27 -4.05 -1.30
C VAL A 35 -5.57 -2.75 -2.04
N THR A 36 -6.41 -1.88 -1.48
CA THR A 36 -6.71 -0.56 -2.05
C THR A 36 -5.46 0.33 -2.11
N GLU A 37 -4.81 0.59 -0.96
CA GLU A 37 -3.64 1.49 -0.91
C GLU A 37 -2.45 0.96 -1.74
N SER A 38 -2.26 -0.36 -1.78
CA SER A 38 -1.25 -0.97 -2.65
C SER A 38 -1.61 -0.86 -4.13
N GLY A 39 -2.89 -0.81 -4.47
CA GLY A 39 -3.39 -0.50 -5.81
C GLY A 39 -3.05 0.92 -6.21
N GLU A 40 -3.23 1.90 -5.30
CA GLU A 40 -2.86 3.31 -5.54
C GLU A 40 -1.34 3.46 -5.76
N LEU A 41 -0.51 2.71 -5.01
CA LEU A 41 0.93 2.61 -5.29
C LEU A 41 1.23 2.03 -6.69
N VAL A 42 0.50 1.00 -7.12
CA VAL A 42 0.64 0.41 -8.46
C VAL A 42 0.22 1.41 -9.55
N GLU A 43 -0.82 2.21 -9.32
CA GLU A 43 -1.27 3.25 -10.24
C GLU A 43 -0.19 4.32 -10.48
N ILE A 44 0.59 4.69 -9.45
CA ILE A 44 1.74 5.61 -9.62
C ILE A 44 2.78 5.05 -10.59
N VAL A 45 3.07 3.75 -10.51
CA VAL A 45 3.99 3.06 -11.44
C VAL A 45 3.38 2.98 -12.82
N HIS A 46 2.09 2.64 -12.90
CA HIS A 46 1.37 2.60 -14.16
C HIS A 46 1.40 3.96 -14.87
N ASP A 47 1.08 5.06 -14.19
CA ASP A 47 1.08 6.41 -14.77
C ASP A 47 2.47 6.91 -15.19
N SER A 48 3.51 6.48 -14.48
CA SER A 48 4.90 6.83 -14.81
C SER A 48 5.50 5.97 -15.94
N MET A 49 5.04 4.73 -16.11
CA MET A 49 5.52 3.78 -17.13
C MET A 49 4.67 3.80 -18.41
N PHE A 50 3.36 3.87 -18.27
CA PHE A 50 2.37 3.73 -19.31
C PHE A 50 1.58 5.03 -19.45
N VAL A 51 1.89 5.77 -20.50
CA VAL A 51 0.92 6.69 -21.07
C VAL A 51 -0.10 5.81 -21.78
N PHE A 52 -1.19 5.40 -21.11
CA PHE A 52 -2.37 4.84 -21.80
C PHE A 52 -3.03 6.00 -22.57
N GLN A 53 -2.35 6.43 -23.62
CA GLN A 53 -2.90 7.30 -24.64
C GLN A 53 -4.07 6.53 -25.24
N SER A 54 -5.28 7.02 -24.99
CA SER A 54 -6.38 6.98 -25.95
C SER A 54 -5.81 6.90 -27.36
N ASN A 55 -6.32 5.98 -28.20
CA ASN A 55 -5.95 5.67 -29.59
C ASN A 55 -5.88 6.89 -30.56
N ILE A 56 -5.18 7.95 -30.20
CA ILE A 56 -5.02 9.21 -30.89
C ILE A 56 -3.56 9.27 -31.29
N VAL A 57 -3.31 8.96 -32.56
CA VAL A 57 -2.04 9.19 -33.21
C VAL A 57 -1.68 10.66 -33.05
N GLY A 58 -0.63 10.97 -32.27
CA GLY A 58 -0.08 12.32 -32.13
C GLY A 58 -0.17 12.96 -30.73
N ALA A 59 -0.73 12.28 -29.72
CA ALA A 59 -0.69 12.80 -28.36
C ALA A 59 0.76 12.82 -27.79
N PRO A 60 1.17 13.86 -27.06
CA PRO A 60 2.52 13.96 -26.51
C PRO A 60 2.78 12.82 -25.50
N ARG A 61 3.76 11.97 -25.79
CA ARG A 61 4.23 10.88 -24.91
C ARG A 61 5.12 11.42 -23.79
N ASN A 62 4.62 12.37 -23.02
CA ASN A 62 5.38 12.86 -21.88
C ASN A 62 5.08 11.95 -20.68
N ARG A 63 6.08 11.17 -20.26
CA ARG A 63 6.04 10.48 -18.97
C ARG A 63 5.79 11.52 -17.88
N LYS A 64 4.79 11.29 -17.04
CA LYS A 64 4.59 12.09 -15.83
C LYS A 64 5.70 11.70 -14.84
N ALA A 65 6.41 12.69 -14.31
CA ALA A 65 7.34 12.44 -13.22
C ALA A 65 6.58 11.85 -12.02
N VAL A 66 7.19 10.90 -11.32
CA VAL A 66 6.60 10.32 -10.10
C VAL A 66 6.43 11.43 -9.06
N ASP A 67 5.20 11.62 -8.61
CA ASP A 67 4.89 12.57 -7.53
C ASP A 67 5.29 11.95 -6.18
N ARG A 68 6.43 12.40 -5.65
CA ARG A 68 6.97 11.89 -4.38
C ARG A 68 6.01 12.11 -3.21
N LEU A 69 5.23 13.18 -3.21
CA LEU A 69 4.28 13.43 -2.12
C LEU A 69 3.14 12.43 -2.16
N ASN A 70 2.65 12.09 -3.36
CA ASN A 70 1.64 11.04 -3.54
C ASN A 70 2.17 9.69 -3.03
N VAL A 71 3.40 9.30 -3.39
CA VAL A 71 3.99 8.06 -2.89
C VAL A 71 4.09 8.05 -1.35
N VAL A 72 4.50 9.17 -0.74
CA VAL A 72 4.60 9.30 0.72
C VAL A 72 3.23 9.17 1.37
N GLU A 73 2.20 9.77 0.77
CA GLU A 73 0.82 9.65 1.22
C GLU A 73 0.34 8.20 1.23
N GLU A 74 0.50 7.49 0.09
CA GLU A 74 0.08 6.09 -0.04
C GLU A 74 0.85 5.13 0.88
N ILE A 75 2.15 5.37 1.10
CA ILE A 75 2.92 4.64 2.10
C ILE A 75 2.30 4.85 3.48
N GLY A 76 1.93 6.09 3.81
CA GLY A 76 1.28 6.46 5.05
C GLY A 76 -0.02 5.71 5.30
N ASP A 77 -0.90 5.69 4.31
CA ASP A 77 -2.19 4.99 4.39
C ASP A 77 -2.00 3.48 4.48
N THR A 78 -1.06 2.92 3.72
CA THR A 78 -0.67 1.50 3.84
C THR A 78 -0.21 1.16 5.26
N LEU A 79 0.63 2.00 5.87
CA LEU A 79 1.12 1.80 7.24
C LEU A 79 0.00 1.89 8.28
N TRP A 80 -1.03 2.70 8.03
CA TRP A 80 -2.20 2.78 8.91
C TRP A 80 -2.95 1.44 8.97
N TYR A 81 -3.19 0.80 7.82
CA TYR A 81 -3.82 -0.53 7.80
C TYR A 81 -2.91 -1.63 8.35
N ILE A 82 -1.60 -1.54 8.17
CA ILE A 82 -0.66 -2.44 8.86
C ILE A 82 -0.79 -2.28 10.38
N ALA A 83 -0.88 -1.05 10.90
CA ALA A 83 -1.05 -0.83 12.34
C ALA A 83 -2.38 -1.40 12.85
N LEU A 84 -3.47 -1.25 12.09
CA LEU A 84 -4.76 -1.89 12.39
C LEU A 84 -4.64 -3.42 12.47
N LEU A 85 -3.93 -4.04 11.52
CA LEU A 85 -3.72 -5.49 11.50
C LEU A 85 -2.81 -5.97 12.63
N VAL A 86 -1.73 -5.25 12.93
CA VAL A 86 -0.83 -5.54 14.05
C VAL A 86 -1.61 -5.59 15.37
N ASP A 87 -2.48 -4.60 15.60
CA ASP A 87 -3.34 -4.56 16.78
C ASP A 87 -4.41 -5.66 16.78
N ALA A 88 -5.11 -5.86 15.66
CA ALA A 88 -6.13 -6.90 15.53
C ALA A 88 -5.57 -8.33 15.68
N LEU A 89 -4.30 -8.52 15.34
CA LEU A 89 -3.58 -9.78 15.49
C LEU A 89 -2.93 -9.95 16.86
N ASP A 90 -3.00 -8.97 17.76
CA ASP A 90 -2.33 -8.98 19.06
C ASP A 90 -0.83 -9.31 18.94
N ILE A 91 -0.15 -8.60 18.03
CA ILE A 91 1.31 -8.68 17.84
C ILE A 91 1.94 -7.29 17.96
N THR A 92 3.26 -7.25 18.02
CA THR A 92 4.06 -6.02 17.98
C THR A 92 4.75 -5.86 16.63
N PHE A 93 5.07 -4.64 16.23
CA PHE A 93 5.91 -4.39 15.05
C PHE A 93 7.27 -5.11 15.12
N LYS A 94 7.83 -5.29 16.31
CA LYS A 94 9.06 -6.05 16.53
C LYS A 94 8.90 -7.54 16.21
N GLN A 95 7.72 -8.11 16.44
CA GLN A 95 7.41 -9.49 16.04
C GLN A 95 7.07 -9.58 14.56
N LEU A 96 6.56 -8.50 13.96
CA LEU A 96 6.19 -8.47 12.56
C LEU A 96 7.41 -8.42 11.63
N VAL A 97 8.38 -7.54 11.90
CA VAL A 97 9.50 -7.28 10.98
C VAL A 97 10.74 -8.04 11.40
N ASP A 98 11.23 -8.88 10.48
CA ASP A 98 12.56 -9.50 10.58
C ASP A 98 13.51 -8.80 9.60
N ILE A 99 14.42 -8.00 10.14
CA ILE A 99 15.37 -7.18 9.38
C ILE A 99 16.38 -8.02 8.58
N ASP A 100 16.61 -9.27 8.98
CA ASP A 100 17.57 -10.16 8.32
C ASP A 100 17.08 -10.64 6.95
N ARG A 101 15.81 -10.36 6.61
CA ARG A 101 15.17 -10.76 5.35
C ARG A 101 15.31 -9.75 4.22
N ILE A 102 15.85 -8.57 4.49
CA ILE A 102 16.06 -7.56 3.45
C ILE A 102 17.31 -7.96 2.64
N PRO A 103 17.19 -8.28 1.34
CA PRO A 103 18.35 -8.63 0.54
C PRO A 103 19.29 -7.42 0.41
N PRO A 104 20.61 -7.62 0.29
CA PRO A 104 21.54 -6.52 0.07
C PRO A 104 21.24 -5.83 -1.27
N LEU A 105 20.90 -4.54 -1.22
CA LEU A 105 20.47 -3.76 -2.39
C LEU A 105 21.60 -2.94 -3.03
N ASN A 106 22.83 -3.07 -2.55
CA ASN A 106 23.95 -2.17 -2.85
C ASN A 106 24.27 -2.01 -4.35
N ASN A 107 23.83 -2.95 -5.20
CA ASN A 107 24.06 -2.94 -6.64
C ASN A 107 22.76 -2.99 -7.48
N VAL A 108 21.60 -2.77 -6.87
CA VAL A 108 20.31 -2.78 -7.56
C VAL A 108 19.92 -1.35 -7.95
N PRO A 109 19.62 -1.06 -9.23
CA PRO A 109 19.12 0.25 -9.64
C PRO A 109 17.92 0.71 -8.80
N LYS A 110 17.90 1.96 -8.33
CA LYS A 110 16.81 2.49 -7.48
C LYS A 110 15.43 2.34 -8.09
N GLN A 111 15.32 2.55 -9.40
CA GLN A 111 14.07 2.37 -10.12
C GLN A 111 13.54 0.93 -9.96
N LEU A 112 14.43 -0.05 -9.99
CA LEU A 112 14.05 -1.45 -9.78
C LEU A 112 13.71 -1.72 -8.32
N VAL A 113 14.47 -1.17 -7.37
CA VAL A 113 14.14 -1.26 -5.93
C VAL A 113 12.75 -0.71 -5.65
N PHE A 114 12.44 0.47 -6.18
CA PHE A 114 11.13 1.10 -6.07
C PHE A 114 10.01 0.24 -6.68
N GLN A 115 10.20 -0.27 -7.89
CA GLN A 115 9.23 -1.14 -8.57
C GLN A 115 9.01 -2.47 -7.83
N PHE A 116 10.09 -3.11 -7.37
CA PHE A 116 10.01 -4.33 -6.58
C PHE A 116 9.32 -4.09 -5.25
N GLY A 117 9.57 -2.95 -4.61
CA GLY A 117 8.86 -2.54 -3.39
C GLY A 117 7.35 -2.49 -3.62
N ILE A 118 6.90 -1.77 -4.64
CA ILE A 118 5.46 -1.62 -4.95
C ILE A 118 4.82 -2.97 -5.27
N GLN A 119 5.48 -3.79 -6.10
CA GLN A 119 5.01 -5.14 -6.41
C GLN A 119 4.93 -6.02 -5.16
N GLN A 120 5.93 -5.94 -4.28
CA GLN A 120 5.94 -6.70 -3.03
C GLN A 120 4.77 -6.32 -2.13
N VAL A 121 4.52 -5.02 -1.92
CA VAL A 121 3.37 -4.54 -1.13
C VAL A 121 2.06 -5.07 -1.73
N HIS A 122 1.87 -4.95 -3.04
CA HIS A 122 0.64 -5.36 -3.71
C HIS A 122 0.40 -6.87 -3.69
N ILE A 123 1.42 -7.67 -4.02
CA ILE A 123 1.34 -9.13 -3.99
C ILE A 123 1.05 -9.61 -2.57
N SER A 124 1.77 -9.09 -1.57
CA SER A 124 1.53 -9.41 -0.16
C SER A 124 0.09 -9.10 0.24
N SER A 125 -0.43 -7.93 -0.13
CA SER A 125 -1.81 -7.52 0.17
C SER A 125 -2.85 -8.45 -0.48
N CYS A 126 -2.61 -8.84 -1.74
CA CYS A 126 -3.45 -9.82 -2.44
C CYS A 126 -3.44 -11.20 -1.75
N ILE A 127 -2.30 -11.63 -1.19
CA ILE A 127 -2.21 -12.89 -0.45
C ILE A 127 -2.97 -12.81 0.87
N LEU A 128 -2.92 -11.68 1.60
CA LEU A 128 -3.74 -11.47 2.80
C LEU A 128 -5.22 -11.61 2.46
N MET A 129 -5.67 -11.00 1.37
CA MET A 129 -7.06 -11.11 0.90
C MET A 129 -7.41 -12.54 0.47
N ASP A 130 -6.48 -13.27 -0.15
CA ASP A 130 -6.69 -14.68 -0.54
C ASP A 130 -6.89 -15.58 0.68
N ILE A 131 -6.14 -15.35 1.77
CA ILE A 131 -6.32 -16.07 3.05
C ILE A 131 -7.74 -15.85 3.59
N LEU A 132 -8.20 -14.59 3.60
CA LEU A 132 -9.56 -14.26 4.08
C LEU A 132 -10.63 -14.82 3.15
N LYS A 133 -10.47 -14.72 1.83
CA LYS A 133 -11.35 -15.35 0.84
C LYS A 133 -11.45 -16.86 1.11
N CYS A 134 -10.33 -17.51 1.42
CA CYS A 134 -10.31 -18.93 1.74
C CYS A 134 -11.07 -19.27 3.03
N GLN A 135 -10.99 -18.41 4.04
CA GLN A 135 -11.79 -18.56 5.26
C GLN A 135 -13.28 -18.37 4.96
N ILE A 136 -13.66 -17.27 4.30
CA ILE A 136 -15.05 -16.89 3.99
C ILE A 136 -15.74 -17.98 3.15
N TYR A 137 -15.14 -18.37 2.02
CA TYR A 137 -15.83 -19.21 1.04
C TYR A 137 -15.47 -20.69 1.17
N TYR A 138 -14.28 -21.06 1.62
CA TYR A 138 -13.88 -22.47 1.70
C TYR A 138 -13.93 -23.02 3.12
N ASN A 139 -14.37 -22.23 4.11
CA ASN A 139 -14.42 -22.60 5.53
C ASN A 139 -13.08 -23.19 6.01
N ARG A 140 -11.97 -22.67 5.48
CA ARG A 140 -10.62 -23.03 5.90
C ARG A 140 -10.29 -22.30 7.19
N ALA A 141 -9.53 -22.96 8.06
CA ALA A 141 -9.00 -22.31 9.25
C ALA A 141 -8.13 -21.10 8.86
N PHE A 142 -8.17 -20.06 9.68
CA PHE A 142 -7.35 -18.87 9.49
C PHE A 142 -5.86 -19.23 9.59
N ASP A 143 -5.14 -19.10 8.48
CA ASP A 143 -3.70 -19.34 8.41
C ASP A 143 -2.93 -18.13 8.95
N ARG A 144 -2.89 -18.06 10.28
CA ARG A 144 -2.33 -16.92 11.02
C ARG A 144 -0.84 -16.69 10.73
N GLU A 145 -0.07 -17.76 10.61
CA GLU A 145 1.38 -17.69 10.36
C GLU A 145 1.65 -17.11 8.97
N ARG A 146 0.99 -17.65 7.94
CA ARG A 146 1.11 -17.12 6.58
C ARG A 146 0.58 -15.70 6.47
N PHE A 147 -0.45 -15.34 7.23
CA PHE A 147 -0.97 -13.98 7.27
C PHE A 147 0.07 -13.00 7.85
N ILE A 148 0.65 -13.30 9.01
CA ILE A 148 1.73 -12.47 9.59
C ILE A 148 2.92 -12.39 8.63
N GLN A 149 3.28 -13.51 8.01
CA GLN A 149 4.37 -13.57 7.04
C GLN A 149 4.16 -12.57 5.90
N ASN A 150 3.00 -12.60 5.25
CA ASN A 150 2.73 -11.70 4.13
C ASN A 150 2.57 -10.25 4.57
N LEU A 151 2.06 -10.00 5.79
CA LEU A 151 2.04 -8.68 6.38
C LEU A 151 3.47 -8.14 6.61
N SER A 152 4.40 -8.99 7.06
CA SER A 152 5.83 -8.66 7.20
C SER A 152 6.45 -8.29 5.86
N ASP A 153 6.18 -9.11 4.83
CA ASP A 153 6.69 -8.87 3.49
C ASP A 153 6.13 -7.55 2.89
N ALA A 154 4.90 -7.16 3.24
CA ALA A 154 4.36 -5.84 2.87
C ALA A 154 5.13 -4.70 3.53
N VAL A 155 5.48 -4.80 4.83
CA VAL A 155 6.31 -3.78 5.51
C VAL A 155 7.70 -3.68 4.88
N VAL A 156 8.31 -4.81 4.53
CA VAL A 156 9.59 -4.82 3.80
C VAL A 156 9.44 -4.11 2.46
N GLY A 157 8.38 -4.42 1.70
CA GLY A 157 8.04 -3.75 0.45
C GLY A 157 7.96 -2.23 0.61
N ILE A 158 7.25 -1.74 1.63
CA ILE A 158 7.15 -0.30 1.94
C ILE A 158 8.52 0.32 2.20
N GLY A 159 9.39 -0.37 2.94
CA GLY A 159 10.76 0.08 3.17
C GLY A 159 11.56 0.26 1.87
N LEU A 160 11.39 -0.67 0.92
CA LEU A 160 11.98 -0.55 -0.42
C LEU A 160 11.41 0.63 -1.21
N VAL A 161 10.09 0.87 -1.15
CA VAL A 161 9.45 2.02 -1.82
C VAL A 161 9.99 3.34 -1.24
N ALA A 162 9.99 3.48 0.09
CA ALA A 162 10.48 4.67 0.78
C ALA A 162 11.96 4.94 0.44
N GLY A 163 12.82 3.93 0.54
CA GLY A 163 14.23 4.04 0.17
C GLY A 163 14.43 4.37 -1.33
N GLY A 164 13.57 3.79 -2.19
CA GLY A 164 13.55 4.06 -3.63
C GLY A 164 13.32 5.53 -3.97
N ILE A 165 12.44 6.22 -3.23
CA ILE A 165 12.20 7.67 -3.38
C ILE A 165 13.08 8.55 -2.48
N GLY A 166 14.06 7.97 -1.80
CA GLY A 166 15.02 8.67 -0.94
C GLY A 166 14.41 9.23 0.34
N THR A 167 13.47 8.52 0.96
CA THR A 167 12.92 8.83 2.29
C THR A 167 12.89 7.58 3.17
N THR A 168 12.24 7.63 4.33
CA THR A 168 12.13 6.50 5.26
C THR A 168 10.70 6.28 5.73
N ILE A 169 10.43 5.09 6.29
CA ILE A 169 9.13 4.73 6.86
C ILE A 169 8.74 5.70 7.99
N GLU A 170 9.69 6.13 8.80
CA GLU A 170 9.49 7.07 9.89
C GLU A 170 9.00 8.43 9.39
N VAL A 171 9.61 8.95 8.31
CA VAL A 171 9.16 10.19 7.68
C VAL A 171 7.72 10.03 7.17
N CYS A 172 7.42 8.96 6.43
CA CYS A 172 6.07 8.73 5.92
C CYS A 172 5.03 8.57 7.05
N THR A 173 5.41 7.92 8.15
CA THR A 173 4.55 7.75 9.34
C THR A 173 4.20 9.10 9.97
N LEU A 174 5.19 9.99 10.11
CA LEU A 174 4.95 11.34 10.65
C LEU A 174 4.09 12.19 9.74
N VAL A 175 4.29 12.08 8.41
CA VAL A 175 3.45 12.75 7.41
C VAL A 175 2.01 12.26 7.50
N ASN A 176 1.80 10.95 7.59
CA ASN A 176 0.45 10.39 7.73
C ASN A 176 -0.22 10.82 9.03
N LYS A 177 0.52 10.83 10.15
CA LYS A 177 0.01 11.33 11.43
C LYS A 177 -0.47 12.78 11.29
N ALA A 178 0.34 13.67 10.70
CA ALA A 178 -0.04 15.06 10.50
C ALA A 178 -1.25 15.23 9.57
N LYS A 179 -1.33 14.42 8.50
CA LYS A 179 -2.48 14.35 7.60
C LYS A 179 -3.76 13.99 8.36
N LEU A 180 -3.71 12.90 9.13
CA LEU A 180 -4.86 12.42 9.89
C LEU A 180 -5.26 13.36 11.03
N GLU A 181 -4.31 14.01 11.72
CA GLU A 181 -4.61 15.04 12.74
C GLU A 181 -5.24 16.30 12.12
N ASN A 182 -4.87 16.64 10.87
CA ASN A 182 -5.52 17.73 10.16
C ASN A 182 -6.96 17.37 9.75
N ARG A 183 -7.17 16.14 9.26
CA ARG A 183 -8.48 15.62 8.83
C ARG A 183 -9.43 15.42 10.03
N TYR A 184 -8.93 14.77 11.06
CA TYR A 184 -9.64 14.38 12.27
C TYR A 184 -9.03 15.12 13.45
N ARG A 185 -9.69 16.20 13.90
CA ARG A 185 -9.23 16.99 15.04
C ARG A 185 -9.14 16.16 16.32
N ASP A 186 -10.19 15.38 16.59
CA ASP A 186 -10.32 14.59 17.81
C ASP A 186 -10.53 13.11 17.47
N GLU A 187 -11.66 12.77 16.84
CA GLU A 187 -12.02 11.41 16.46
C GLU A 187 -12.50 11.31 15.00
N TYR A 188 -12.59 10.08 14.51
CA TYR A 188 -13.11 9.80 13.18
C TYR A 188 -14.59 10.20 13.09
N THR A 189 -14.96 10.87 11.99
CA THR A 189 -16.36 11.02 11.60
C THR A 189 -16.50 10.84 10.08
N ASP A 190 -17.59 10.21 9.65
CA ASP A 190 -17.89 10.05 8.21
C ASP A 190 -17.97 11.39 7.50
N LYS A 191 -18.45 12.43 8.19
CA LYS A 191 -18.50 13.78 7.64
C LYS A 191 -17.10 14.29 7.29
N GLN A 192 -16.14 14.18 8.21
CA GLN A 192 -14.76 14.63 7.97
C GLN A 192 -14.04 13.77 6.92
N ALA A 193 -14.35 12.48 6.84
CA ALA A 193 -13.80 11.60 5.82
C ALA A 193 -14.28 11.99 4.41
N ASN A 194 -15.57 12.32 4.26
CA ASN A 194 -16.19 12.62 2.97
C ASN A 194 -16.03 14.09 2.53
N GLU A 195 -16.08 15.04 3.48
CA GLU A 195 -15.98 16.49 3.22
C GLU A 195 -14.53 17.00 3.44
N ARG A 196 -13.54 16.19 3.09
CA ARG A 196 -12.10 16.52 3.27
C ARG A 196 -11.61 17.59 2.30
N ASP A 197 -10.80 18.52 2.81
CA ASP A 197 -10.11 19.53 2.00
C ASP A 197 -8.79 18.97 1.47
N LEU A 198 -8.82 18.48 0.23
CA LEU A 198 -7.68 17.85 -0.43
C LEU A 198 -6.49 18.80 -0.65
N GLU A 199 -6.75 20.09 -0.88
CA GLU A 199 -5.69 21.06 -1.10
C GLU A 199 -4.99 21.38 0.22
N GLN A 200 -5.76 21.57 1.30
CA GLN A 200 -5.20 21.73 2.63
C GLN A 200 -4.42 20.50 3.08
N GLU A 201 -4.92 19.28 2.84
CA GLU A 201 -4.19 18.04 3.13
C GLU A 201 -2.86 17.98 2.39
N ARG A 202 -2.87 18.27 1.08
CA ARG A 202 -1.66 18.28 0.26
C ARG A 202 -0.61 19.27 0.78
N GLN A 203 -1.04 20.44 1.26
CA GLN A 203 -0.16 21.43 1.88
C GLN A 203 0.44 20.91 3.21
N VAL A 204 -0.38 20.30 4.08
CA VAL A 204 0.10 19.70 5.34
C VAL A 204 1.11 18.59 5.07
N ILE A 205 0.84 17.73 4.09
CA ILE A 205 1.75 16.67 3.65
C ILE A 205 3.09 17.26 3.19
N ALA A 206 3.06 18.25 2.28
CA ALA A 206 4.27 18.87 1.75
C ALA A 206 5.13 19.51 2.85
N MET A 207 4.52 20.34 3.71
CA MET A 207 5.23 21.02 4.81
C MET A 207 5.82 20.03 5.81
N THR A 208 5.04 19.00 6.17
CA THR A 208 5.50 17.98 7.14
C THR A 208 6.61 17.12 6.54
N PHE A 209 6.49 16.76 5.27
CA PHE A 209 7.50 15.98 4.57
C PHE A 209 8.83 16.73 4.50
N GLU A 210 8.85 17.99 4.06
CA GLU A 210 10.07 18.80 4.01
C GLU A 210 10.75 18.92 5.38
N LYS A 211 9.96 19.19 6.42
CA LYS A 211 10.46 19.31 7.79
C LYS A 211 11.03 17.98 8.30
N ALA A 212 10.25 16.90 8.24
CA ALA A 212 10.67 15.59 8.73
C ALA A 212 11.87 15.04 7.96
N GLN A 213 11.92 15.26 6.64
CA GLN A 213 13.05 14.89 5.80
C GLN A 213 14.33 15.61 6.26
N LYS A 214 14.25 16.91 6.58
CA LYS A 214 15.39 17.67 7.09
C LYS A 214 15.85 17.21 8.47
N ASP A 215 14.90 16.90 9.35
CA ASP A 215 15.17 16.60 10.75
C ASP A 215 15.67 15.15 10.97
N LEU A 216 15.18 14.19 10.17
CA LEU A 216 15.42 12.76 10.38
C LEU A 216 16.38 12.12 9.38
N LEU A 217 16.38 12.55 8.11
CA LEU A 217 17.22 11.91 7.09
C LEU A 217 18.72 11.95 7.43
N PRO A 218 19.29 13.04 7.98
CA PRO A 218 20.70 13.06 8.37
C PRO A 218 21.07 12.06 9.49
N LEU A 219 20.08 11.53 10.22
CA LEU A 219 20.26 10.57 11.30
C LEU A 219 20.25 9.12 10.82
N VAL A 220 19.84 8.88 9.57
CA VAL A 220 19.77 7.56 8.95
C VAL A 220 21.02 7.36 8.09
N PRO A 221 21.72 6.21 8.18
CA PRO A 221 22.90 5.93 7.36
C PRO A 221 22.56 6.15 5.88
N GLN A 222 23.18 7.17 5.29
CA GLN A 222 22.99 7.45 3.87
C GLN A 222 23.74 6.37 3.07
N GLY A 223 22.98 5.52 2.37
CA GLY A 223 23.52 4.81 1.22
C GLY A 223 23.98 5.80 0.16
N PRO A 224 24.70 5.36 -0.89
CA PRO A 224 25.13 6.26 -1.96
C PRO A 224 23.94 7.09 -2.47
N GLU A 225 24.15 8.40 -2.68
CA GLU A 225 23.14 9.23 -3.36
C GLU A 225 22.84 8.57 -4.71
N LEU A 226 21.56 8.31 -4.99
CA LEU A 226 21.18 7.74 -6.28
C LEU A 226 20.26 8.69 -7.05
N SER A 227 20.61 8.91 -8.31
CA SER A 227 19.83 9.67 -9.29
C SER A 227 18.59 8.86 -9.69
N LEU A 228 17.40 9.44 -9.50
CA LEU A 228 16.14 8.98 -10.09
C LEU A 228 15.91 9.67 -11.45
#